data_AF-A0A6B3E9H8-F1
#
_entry.id   AF-A0A6B3E9H8-F1
#
_cell.length_a   1.000
_cell.length_b   1.000
_cell.length_c   1.000
_cell.angle_alpha   90.00
_cell.angle_beta   90.00
_cell.angle_gamma   90.00
#
_symmetry.space_group_name_H-M   'P 1'
#
loop_
_entity.id
_entity.type
_entity.pdbx_description
1 polymer ?
#
loop_
_entity_poly.entity_id
_entity_poly.type
_entity_poly.pdbx_seq_one_letter_code
_entity_poly.pdbx_strand_id
1 'polypeptide(L)'
;SLVEAQENYRRNGVVEPHMARHVRPPRPDEPLDPDWRPIDPDRDSFESEGSATWPEDLSVLYWWRPTFWRREEPVRRPDQN
;
A
#
# COMPACT_ATOMS: atom_id res chain seq x y z
N SER A 1 7.58 3.07 7.66
CA SER A 1 7.42 2.46 6.30
C SER A 1 5.94 2.23 5.99
N LEU A 2 5.51 2.10 4.71
CA LEU A 2 4.11 1.80 4.37
C LEU A 2 3.65 0.45 4.95
N VAL A 3 4.54 -0.55 4.99
CA VAL A 3 4.28 -1.85 5.64
C VAL A 3 3.99 -1.68 7.13
N GLU A 4 4.80 -0.88 7.83
CA GLU A 4 4.62 -0.57 9.25
C GLU A 4 3.32 0.20 9.52
N ALA A 5 2.98 1.18 8.66
CA ALA A 5 1.74 1.93 8.75
C ALA A 5 0.51 1.00 8.61
N GLN A 6 0.56 0.03 7.71
CA GLN A 6 -0.51 -0.95 7.54
C GLN A 6 -0.62 -1.94 8.71
N GLU A 7 0.51 -2.38 9.27
CA GLU A 7 0.52 -3.19 10.50
C GLU A 7 -0.07 -2.42 11.68
N ASN A 8 0.28 -1.14 11.83
CA ASN A 8 -0.33 -0.28 12.84
C ASN A 8 -1.84 -0.14 12.65
N TYR A 9 -2.28 0.05 11.41
CA TYR A 9 -3.71 0.14 11.10
C TYR A 9 -4.44 -1.17 11.43
N ARG A 10 -3.87 -2.32 11.09
CA ARG A 10 -4.44 -3.64 11.43
C ARG A 10 -4.59 -3.84 12.94
N ARG A 11 -3.64 -3.34 13.74
CA ARG A 11 -3.63 -3.50 15.20
C ARG A 11 -4.50 -2.47 15.93
N ASN A 12 -4.51 -1.23 15.45
CA ASN A 12 -5.02 -0.08 16.21
C ASN A 12 -6.12 0.72 15.47
N GLY A 13 -6.44 0.37 14.22
CA GLY A 13 -7.34 1.15 13.36
C GLY A 13 -6.74 2.49 12.90
N VAL A 14 -5.46 2.73 13.16
CA VAL A 14 -4.75 3.97 12.81
C VAL A 14 -3.33 3.65 12.34
N VAL A 15 -2.88 4.35 11.29
CA VAL A 15 -1.52 4.19 10.73
C VAL A 15 -0.44 4.70 11.67
N GLU A 16 -0.77 5.73 12.45
CA GLU A 16 0.10 6.36 13.44
C GLU A 16 -0.68 6.56 14.74
N PRO A 17 -0.41 5.75 15.79
CA PRO A 17 -1.18 5.80 17.03
C PRO A 17 -1.24 7.18 17.69
N HIS A 18 -0.15 7.95 17.62
CA HIS A 18 -0.08 9.28 18.21
C HIS A 18 -0.98 10.32 17.49
N MET A 19 -1.37 10.05 16.25
CA MET A 19 -2.26 10.91 15.47
C MET A 19 -3.75 10.63 15.73
N ALA A 20 -4.09 9.53 16.39
CA ALA A 20 -5.48 9.14 16.66
C ALA A 20 -6.27 10.26 17.39
N ARG A 21 -5.62 11.01 18.28
CA ARG A 21 -6.24 12.13 19.02
C ARG A 21 -6.58 13.35 18.15
N HIS A 22 -6.06 13.42 16.93
CA HIS A 22 -6.23 14.56 16.02
C HIS A 22 -7.26 14.27 14.91
N VAL A 23 -7.81 13.06 14.85
CA VAL A 23 -8.75 12.63 13.81
C VAL A 23 -10.02 12.03 14.42
N ARG A 24 -11.13 12.06 13.68
CA ARG A 24 -12.32 11.30 14.06
C ARG A 24 -12.17 9.84 13.65
N PRO A 25 -12.80 8.90 14.36
CA PRO A 25 -12.95 7.53 13.88
C PRO A 25 -13.67 7.49 12.52
N PRO A 26 -13.38 6.47 11.68
CA PRO A 26 -14.18 6.19 10.50
C PRO A 26 -15.62 5.86 10.90
N ARG A 27 -16.59 6.24 10.06
CA ARG A 27 -17.99 5.89 10.26
C ARG A 27 -18.26 4.46 9.80
N PRO A 28 -19.28 3.78 10.35
CA PRO A 28 -19.65 2.43 9.89
C PRO A 28 -20.02 2.34 8.40
N ASP A 29 -20.45 3.45 7.80
CA ASP A 29 -20.89 3.57 6.41
C ASP A 29 -19.83 4.16 5.47
N GLU A 30 -18.59 4.34 5.92
CA GLU A 30 -17.47 4.73 5.07
C GLU A 30 -16.84 3.48 4.44
N PRO A 31 -17.10 3.20 3.15
CA PRO A 31 -16.67 1.95 2.54
C PRO A 31 -15.17 1.98 2.25
N LEU A 32 -14.54 0.81 2.37
CA LEU A 32 -13.27 0.54 1.71
C LEU A 32 -13.53 0.09 0.28
N ASP A 33 -12.56 0.30 -0.60
CA ASP A 33 -12.57 -0.33 -1.93
C ASP A 33 -12.64 -1.86 -1.75
N PRO A 34 -13.53 -2.59 -2.45
CA PRO A 34 -13.67 -4.03 -2.32
C PRO A 34 -12.39 -4.83 -2.59
N ASP A 35 -11.49 -4.29 -3.41
CA ASP A 35 -10.21 -4.94 -3.74
C ASP A 35 -9.09 -4.58 -2.73
N TRP A 36 -9.38 -3.68 -1.78
CA TRP A 36 -8.38 -3.23 -0.81
C TRP A 36 -7.90 -4.38 0.08
N ARG A 37 -6.58 -4.47 0.26
CA ARG A 37 -5.91 -5.44 1.14
C ARG A 37 -4.62 -4.84 1.72
N PRO A 38 -4.08 -5.36 2.83
CA PRO A 38 -2.71 -5.05 3.22
C PRO A 38 -1.71 -5.42 2.10
N ILE A 39 -0.56 -4.75 2.12
CA ILE A 39 0.56 -5.07 1.24
C ILE A 39 0.99 -6.50 1.50
N ASP A 40 1.22 -7.21 0.39
CA ASP A 40 1.80 -8.53 0.35
C ASP A 40 3.19 -8.41 -0.30
N PRO A 41 4.28 -8.46 0.47
CA PRO A 41 5.63 -8.31 -0.07
C PRO A 41 6.02 -9.38 -1.10
N ASP A 42 5.35 -10.54 -1.12
CA ASP A 42 5.62 -11.59 -2.11
C ASP A 42 4.82 -11.38 -3.42
N ARG A 43 3.83 -10.48 -3.40
CA ARG A 43 2.98 -10.14 -4.57
C ARG A 43 3.21 -8.72 -5.10
N ASP A 44 3.59 -7.78 -4.24
CA ASP A 44 3.60 -6.35 -4.54
C ASP A 44 5.03 -5.84 -4.73
N SER A 45 5.37 -5.54 -6.00
CA SER A 45 6.66 -4.94 -6.34
C SER A 45 6.61 -3.41 -6.19
N PHE A 46 7.25 -2.89 -5.14
CA PHE A 46 7.43 -1.45 -4.89
C PHE A 46 8.76 -0.94 -5.43
N GLU A 47 8.83 0.34 -5.76
CA GLU A 47 10.00 0.91 -6.44
C GLU A 47 11.20 0.96 -5.47
N SER A 48 12.36 0.52 -5.94
CA SER A 48 13.63 0.99 -5.39
C SER A 48 13.99 2.34 -6.03
N GLU A 49 14.83 3.14 -5.37
CA GLU A 49 15.26 4.46 -5.88
C GLU A 49 15.62 4.40 -7.38
N GLY A 50 14.86 5.14 -8.21
CA GLY A 50 15.24 5.50 -9.58
C GLY A 50 14.87 4.55 -10.74
N SER A 51 13.80 3.76 -10.72
CA SER A 51 13.69 2.64 -11.69
C SER A 51 12.50 2.53 -12.65
N ALA A 52 11.45 3.36 -12.62
CA ALA A 52 10.34 3.20 -13.58
C ALA A 52 9.80 4.50 -14.17
N THR A 53 9.43 4.47 -15.46
CA THR A 53 8.72 5.57 -16.13
C THR A 53 7.28 5.58 -15.64
N TRP A 54 6.86 6.68 -15.01
CA TRP A 54 5.49 6.84 -14.52
C TRP A 54 4.46 6.58 -15.63
N PRO A 55 3.39 5.81 -15.34
CA PRO A 55 2.32 5.56 -16.31
C PRO A 55 1.51 6.83 -16.57
N GLU A 56 0.99 6.99 -17.79
CA GLU A 56 0.10 8.09 -18.14
C GLU A 56 -1.25 8.00 -17.40
N ASP A 57 -1.77 6.78 -17.23
CA ASP A 57 -2.96 6.51 -16.42
C ASP A 57 -2.56 6.34 -14.95
N LEU A 58 -2.87 7.32 -14.10
CA LEU A 58 -2.52 7.24 -12.68
C LEU A 58 -3.37 6.22 -11.90
N SER A 59 -4.47 5.70 -12.47
CA SER A 59 -5.28 4.68 -11.81
C SER A 59 -4.53 3.35 -11.65
N VAL A 60 -3.51 3.10 -12.48
CA VAL A 60 -2.66 1.91 -12.39
C VAL A 60 -1.64 1.98 -11.24
N LEU A 61 -1.57 3.11 -10.51
CA LEU A 61 -0.72 3.25 -9.32
C LEU A 61 -1.33 2.62 -8.06
N TYR A 62 -2.61 2.25 -8.08
CA TYR A 62 -3.27 1.61 -6.94
C TYR A 62 -2.85 0.15 -6.79
N TRP A 63 -1.93 -0.15 -5.84
CA TRP A 63 -1.40 -1.51 -5.62
C TRP A 63 -2.46 -2.59 -5.35
N TRP A 64 -3.67 -2.22 -4.89
CA TRP A 64 -4.72 -3.20 -4.58
C TRP A 64 -5.30 -3.77 -5.85
N ARG A 65 -5.33 -2.95 -6.89
CA ARG A 65 -6.10 -3.20 -8.09
C ARG A 65 -5.41 -4.28 -8.92
N PRO A 66 -6.19 -5.10 -9.66
CA PRO A 66 -5.67 -6.00 -10.68
C PRO A 66 -4.75 -5.30 -11.69
N THR A 67 -5.01 -4.02 -11.97
CA THR A 67 -4.32 -3.18 -12.95
C THR A 67 -3.04 -2.53 -12.44
N PHE A 68 -2.56 -2.89 -11.25
CA PHE A 68 -1.32 -2.30 -10.71
C PHE A 68 -0.14 -2.49 -11.68
N TRP A 69 0.45 -1.39 -12.11
CA TRP A 69 1.41 -1.34 -13.22
C TRP A 69 2.69 -2.15 -13.03
N ARG A 70 3.11 -2.42 -11.78
CA ARG A 70 4.31 -3.20 -11.46
C ARG A 70 4.01 -4.61 -10.96
N ARG A 71 2.77 -5.08 -11.12
CA ARG A 71 2.34 -6.40 -10.65
C ARG A 71 3.11 -7.56 -11.27
N GLU A 72 3.55 -7.41 -12.52
CA GLU A 72 4.29 -8.45 -13.26
C GLU A 72 5.81 -8.35 -13.04
N GLU A 73 6.30 -7.30 -12.38
CA GLU A 73 7.72 -7.18 -12.08
C GLU A 73 8.14 -8.14 -10.96
N PRO A 74 9.31 -8.79 -11.08
CA PRO A 74 9.82 -9.63 -10.02
C PRO A 74 10.06 -8.81 -8.75
N VAL A 75 9.56 -9.31 -7.62
CA VAL A 75 9.84 -8.74 -6.30
C VAL A 75 11.35 -8.78 -6.06
N ARG A 76 11.99 -7.61 -6.02
CA ARG A 76 13.41 -7.51 -5.65
C ARG A 76 13.53 -7.59 -4.12
N ARG A 77 14.11 -8.69 -3.63
CA ARG A 77 14.51 -8.81 -2.23
C ARG A 77 15.87 -8.13 -2.03
N PRO A 78 16.11 -7.42 -0.91
CA PRO A 78 17.34 -6.66 -0.68
C PRO A 78 18.64 -7.49 -0.58
N ASP A 79 18.57 -8.82 -0.63
CA ASP A 79 19.72 -9.72 -0.40
C ASP A 79 20.30 -10.37 -1.67
N GLN A 80 20.06 -9.80 -2.86
CA GLN A 80 20.61 -10.30 -4.13
C GLN A 80 21.64 -9.31 -4.68
N ASN A 81 22.84 -9.31 -4.12
CA ASN A 81 24.06 -8.76 -4.72
C ASN A 81 25.28 -9.62 -4.37
#